data_AF-A0A8T0Y3P8-F1
#
_entry.id   AF-A0A8T0Y3P8-F1
#
_cell.length_a   1.000
_cell.length_b   1.000
_cell.length_c   1.000
_cell.angle_alpha   90.00
_cell.angle_beta   90.00
_cell.angle_gamma   90.00
#
_symmetry.space_group_name_H-M   'P 1'
#
loop_
_entity.id
_entity.type
_entity.pdbx_description
1 polymer ?
#
loop_
_entity_poly.entity_id
_entity_poly.type
_entity_poly.pdbx_seq_one_letter_code
_entity_poly.pdbx_strand_id
1 'polypeptide(L)'
;MEEEMMMTQLPPQLHCRLSIKSGEPLTPACRDRLPGHDFAFMVADGYAVLLGHIKRIFESTNGLTWIEPVAVYAKPTNNMPQNNFLSTFLGPGCNA
;
A
#
# COMPACT_ATOMS: atom_id res chain seq x y z
N MET A 1 6.22 0.19 33.90
CA MET A 1 5.62 1.24 33.05
C MET A 1 5.36 0.57 31.74
N GLU A 2 4.16 0.00 31.64
CA GLU A 2 3.74 -0.85 30.54
C GLU A 2 3.63 0.02 29.28
N GLU A 3 4.52 -0.20 28.31
CA GLU A 3 4.32 0.24 26.93
C GLU A 3 3.15 -0.59 26.38
N GLU A 4 1.94 -0.16 26.72
CA GLU A 4 0.73 -0.52 26.01
C GLU A 4 0.91 0.00 24.58
N MET A 5 1.49 -0.86 23.74
CA MET A 5 1.40 -0.77 22.30
C MET A 5 -0.10 -0.71 22.02
N MET A 6 -0.65 0.51 21.90
CA MET A 6 -2.04 0.72 21.55
C MET A 6 -2.25 0.02 20.21
N MET A 7 -2.77 -1.19 20.26
CA MET A 7 -3.46 -1.85 19.17
C MET A 7 -4.73 -1.04 18.94
N THR A 8 -4.61 0.20 18.47
CA THR A 8 -5.74 0.95 17.94
C THR A 8 -6.24 0.11 16.77
N GLN A 9 -7.33 -0.61 17.01
CA GLN A 9 -8.00 -1.37 15.98
C GLN A 9 -8.27 -0.40 14.83
N LEU A 10 -7.88 -0.82 13.62
CA LEU A 10 -8.18 -0.03 12.43
C LEU A 10 -9.69 0.18 12.36
N PRO A 11 -10.15 1.38 11.95
CA PRO A 11 -11.57 1.60 11.79
C PRO A 11 -12.13 0.60 10.75
N PRO A 12 -13.39 0.14 10.89
CA PRO A 12 -13.95 -0.92 10.05
C PRO A 12 -13.88 -0.64 8.54
N GLN A 13 -13.88 0.64 8.17
CA GLN A 13 -13.69 1.13 6.81
C GLN A 13 -12.51 2.11 6.77
N LEU A 14 -11.63 1.92 5.79
CA LEU A 14 -10.51 2.80 5.49
C LEU A 14 -10.80 3.59 4.22
N HIS A 15 -10.43 4.87 4.23
CA HIS A 15 -10.31 5.68 3.01
C HIS A 15 -8.87 5.60 2.53
N CYS A 16 -8.64 4.85 1.47
CA CYS A 16 -7.33 4.57 0.92
C CYS A 16 -7.08 5.43 -0.33
N ARG A 17 -5.84 5.87 -0.50
CA ARG A 17 -5.34 6.49 -1.74
C ARG A 17 -4.22 5.63 -2.31
N LEU A 18 -4.41 5.08 -3.51
CA LEU A 18 -3.38 4.36 -4.25
C LEU A 18 -2.65 5.32 -5.19
N SER A 19 -1.36 5.53 -4.97
CA SER A 19 -0.48 6.25 -5.89
C SER A 19 0.42 5.29 -6.64
N ILE A 20 0.43 5.37 -7.98
CA ILE A 20 1.34 4.59 -8.82
C ILE A 20 2.56 5.46 -9.13
N LYS A 21 3.73 4.99 -8.69
CA LYS A 21 5.00 5.68 -8.87
C LYS A 21 5.94 4.92 -9.79
N SER A 22 6.81 5.65 -10.47
CA SER A 22 7.91 5.10 -11.28
C SER A 22 9.26 5.57 -10.75
N GLY A 23 10.30 4.76 -10.93
CA GLY A 23 11.66 5.01 -10.44
C GLY A 23 12.03 4.10 -9.28
N GLU A 24 13.26 4.24 -8.78
CA GLU A 24 13.79 3.38 -7.72
C GLU A 24 12.98 3.52 -6.42
N PRO A 25 12.45 2.41 -5.84
CA PRO A 25 11.66 2.46 -4.60
C PRO A 25 12.39 3.17 -3.47
N LEU A 26 11.64 3.84 -2.58
CA LEU A 26 12.17 4.52 -1.39
C LEU A 26 13.19 5.66 -1.66
N THR A 27 13.45 6.02 -2.93
CA THR A 27 14.36 7.11 -3.29
C THR A 27 13.62 8.40 -3.69
N PRO A 28 14.30 9.57 -3.68
CA PRO A 28 13.76 10.82 -4.23
C PRO A 28 13.48 10.80 -5.74
N ALA A 29 14.06 9.82 -6.47
CA ALA A 29 13.81 9.65 -7.89
C ALA A 29 12.46 8.95 -8.18
N CYS A 30 11.82 8.39 -7.15
CA CYS A 30 10.49 7.80 -7.26
C CYS A 30 9.42 8.88 -7.35
N ARG A 31 8.78 9.00 -8.51
CA ARG A 31 7.80 10.06 -8.79
C ARG A 31 6.44 9.48 -9.10
N ASP A 32 5.39 10.20 -8.70
CA ASP A 32 4.02 9.89 -9.08
C ASP A 32 3.91 9.93 -10.60
N ARG A 33 3.47 8.81 -11.18
CA ARG A 33 3.24 8.71 -12.62
C ARG A 33 1.86 9.25 -12.99
N LEU A 34 0.91 9.15 -12.06
CA LEU A 34 -0.51 9.40 -12.27
C LEU A 34 -1.17 9.97 -11.01
N PRO A 35 -2.34 10.62 -11.15
CA PRO A 35 -3.16 11.00 -10.01
C PRO A 35 -3.46 9.79 -9.11
N GLY A 36 -3.48 10.01 -7.80
CA GLY A 36 -3.85 8.96 -6.85
C GLY A 36 -5.31 8.52 -7.02
N HIS A 37 -5.56 7.23 -6.90
CA HIS A 37 -6.90 6.65 -6.93
C HIS A 37 -7.43 6.48 -5.50
N ASP A 38 -8.50 7.21 -5.18
CA ASP A 38 -9.18 7.11 -3.90
C ASP A 38 -10.21 5.99 -3.92
N PHE A 39 -10.22 5.15 -2.89
CA PHE A 39 -11.19 4.07 -2.71
C PHE A 39 -11.46 3.78 -1.24
N ALA A 40 -12.66 3.28 -0.93
CA ALA A 40 -12.98 2.76 0.39
C ALA A 40 -12.65 1.26 0.46
N PHE A 41 -12.12 0.82 1.60
CA PHE A 41 -11.79 -0.58 1.85
C PHE A 41 -12.33 -1.02 3.22
N MET A 42 -13.01 -2.17 3.28
CA MET A 42 -13.48 -2.73 4.54
C MET A 42 -12.37 -3.59 5.15
N VAL A 43 -11.97 -3.32 6.40
CA VAL A 43 -10.91 -4.08 7.07
C VAL A 43 -11.28 -5.56 7.20
N ALA A 44 -12.57 -5.86 7.35
CA ALA A 44 -13.09 -7.23 7.41
C ALA A 44 -12.87 -8.04 6.12
N ASP A 45 -12.71 -7.39 4.96
CA ASP A 45 -12.46 -8.07 3.68
C ASP A 45 -11.04 -8.63 3.60
N GLY A 46 -10.14 -8.13 4.45
CA GLY A 46 -8.78 -8.63 4.59
C GLY A 46 -7.85 -8.29 3.43
N TYR A 47 -6.57 -8.64 3.62
CA TYR A 47 -5.49 -8.21 2.73
C TYR A 47 -5.60 -8.75 1.29
N ALA A 48 -6.10 -9.98 1.10
CA ALA A 48 -6.23 -10.56 -0.23
C ALA A 48 -7.17 -9.75 -1.14
N VAL A 49 -8.26 -9.24 -0.58
CA VAL A 49 -9.22 -8.38 -1.30
C VAL A 49 -8.59 -7.02 -1.59
N LEU A 50 -7.89 -6.43 -0.62
CA LEU A 50 -7.15 -5.18 -0.82
C LEU A 50 -6.15 -5.31 -1.98
N LEU A 51 -5.35 -6.38 -1.98
CA LEU A 51 -4.35 -6.63 -3.01
C LEU A 51 -5.00 -6.86 -4.38
N GLY A 52 -6.10 -7.62 -4.44
CA GLY A 52 -6.87 -7.81 -5.67
C GLY A 52 -7.41 -6.48 -6.24
N HIS A 53 -7.86 -5.58 -5.37
CA HIS A 53 -8.31 -4.24 -5.77
C HIS A 53 -7.14 -3.41 -6.31
N ILE A 54 -6.00 -3.38 -5.60
CA ILE A 54 -4.79 -2.68 -6.04
C ILE A 54 -4.33 -3.19 -7.40
N LYS A 55 -4.29 -4.52 -7.58
CA LYS A 55 -3.90 -5.16 -8.84
C LYS A 55 -4.83 -4.77 -9.98
N ARG A 56 -6.14 -4.78 -9.75
CA ARG A 56 -7.15 -4.35 -10.74
C ARG A 56 -6.97 -2.88 -11.15
N ILE A 57 -6.76 -1.98 -10.19
CA ILE A 57 -6.51 -0.56 -10.51
C ILE A 57 -5.22 -0.44 -11.32
N PHE A 58 -4.15 -1.10 -10.89
CA PHE A 58 -2.86 -1.07 -11.56
C PHE A 58 -2.96 -1.57 -13.01
N GLU A 59 -3.59 -2.72 -13.26
CA GLU A 59 -3.76 -3.28 -14.61
C GLU A 59 -4.72 -2.47 -15.48
N SER A 60 -5.72 -1.81 -14.88
CA SER A 60 -6.60 -0.88 -15.61
C SER A 60 -5.91 0.43 -15.99
N THR A 61 -4.71 0.67 -15.47
CA THR A 61 -4.00 1.92 -15.60
C THR A 61 -3.00 1.89 -16.77
N ASN A 62 -3.37 2.54 -17.87
CA ASN A 62 -2.49 2.95 -18.97
C ASN A 62 -1.42 1.93 -19.40
N GLY A 63 -1.83 0.69 -19.70
CA GLY A 63 -0.95 -0.35 -20.25
C GLY A 63 0.07 -0.90 -19.25
N LEU A 64 -0.13 -0.67 -17.96
CA LEU A 64 0.64 -1.33 -16.92
C LEU A 64 0.20 -2.79 -16.78
N THR A 65 1.17 -3.69 -16.70
CA THR A 65 0.93 -5.10 -16.39
C THR A 65 1.53 -5.40 -15.03
N TRP A 66 0.77 -6.02 -14.15
CA TRP A 66 1.28 -6.48 -12.86
C TRP A 66 2.28 -7.63 -13.08
N ILE A 67 3.56 -7.29 -13.21
CA ILE A 67 4.65 -8.26 -13.39
C ILE A 67 5.37 -8.39 -12.06
N GLU A 68 5.28 -9.56 -11.44
CA GLU A 68 5.96 -9.81 -10.18
C GLU A 68 7.50 -9.81 -10.35
N PRO A 69 8.25 -9.27 -9.38
CA PRO A 69 7.77 -8.71 -8.10
C PRO A 69 7.37 -7.22 -8.22
N VAL A 70 6.10 -6.89 -7.93
CA VAL A 70 5.65 -5.50 -7.75
C VAL A 70 5.67 -5.20 -6.26
N ALA A 71 6.50 -4.27 -5.80
CA ALA A 71 6.53 -3.91 -4.38
C ALA A 71 5.36 -2.97 -4.02
N VAL A 72 4.63 -3.32 -2.95
CA VAL A 72 3.57 -2.47 -2.38
C VAL A 72 4.07 -1.88 -1.07
N TYR A 73 3.88 -0.58 -0.90
CA TYR A 73 4.31 0.15 0.30
C TYR A 73 3.11 0.88 0.91
N ALA A 74 2.96 0.75 2.22
CA ALA A 74 2.00 1.48 3.00
C ALA A 74 2.62 2.77 3.55
N LYS A 75 1.83 3.84 3.52
CA LYS A 75 2.15 5.13 4.12
C LYS A 75 1.22 5.36 5.31
N PRO A 76 1.66 5.13 6.55
CA PRO A 76 0.83 5.28 7.75
C PRO A 76 0.29 6.70 7.97
N THR A 77 1.03 7.74 7.56
CA THR A 77 0.62 9.13 7.71
C THR A 77 0.92 9.95 6.46
N ASN A 78 0.07 10.93 6.14
CA ASN A 78 0.19 11.74 4.91
C ASN A 78 1.51 12.51 4.78
N ASN A 79 2.20 12.79 5.89
CA ASN A 79 3.46 13.57 5.88
C ASN A 79 4.71 12.70 6.05
N MET A 80 4.58 11.37 6.01
CA MET A 80 5.71 10.49 6.13
C MET A 80 6.67 10.62 4.92
N PRO A 81 7.99 10.74 5.15
CA PRO A 81 9.01 10.65 4.11
C PRO A 81 8.98 9.30 3.38
N GLN A 82 9.26 9.29 2.09
CA GLN A 82 9.15 8.09 1.26
C GLN A 82 10.10 6.96 1.68
N ASN A 83 11.30 7.28 2.17
CA ASN A 83 12.26 6.30 2.68
C ASN A 83 11.80 5.61 3.98
N ASN A 84 10.72 6.09 4.61
CA ASN A 84 10.16 5.52 5.83
C ASN A 84 8.86 4.74 5.58
N PHE A 85 8.45 4.55 4.32
CA PHE A 85 7.26 3.75 4.02
C PHE A 85 7.48 2.29 4.42
N LEU A 86 6.40 1.63 4.84
CA LEU A 86 6.44 0.23 5.26
C LEU A 86 6.16 -0.67 4.06
N SER A 87 7.06 -1.59 3.73
CA SER A 87 6.77 -2.61 2.71
C SER A 87 5.68 -3.54 3.21
N THR A 88 4.58 -3.67 2.47
CA THR A 88 3.59 -4.71 2.76
C THR A 88 4.09 -6.01 2.16
N PHE A 89 4.37 -7.01 2.99
CA PHE A 89 4.81 -8.32 2.52
C PHE A 89 3.77 -8.90 1.52
N LEU A 90 4.25 -9.37 0.37
CA LEU A 90 3.45 -9.96 -0.69
C LEU A 90 3.71 -11.46 -0.73
N GLY A 91 2.88 -12.24 -0.02
CA GLY A 91 2.82 -13.71 -0.18
C GLY A 91 3.58 -14.56 0.85
N PRO A 92 3.18 -15.83 1.02
CA PRO A 92 3.24 -16.57 2.28
C PRO A 92 4.63 -17.14 2.52
N GLY A 93 5.30 -16.76 3.61
CA GLY A 93 6.59 -17.38 3.88
C GLY A 93 7.40 -16.97 5.10
N CYS A 94 7.14 -15.86 5.79
CA CYS A 94 7.98 -15.51 6.94
C CYS A 94 7.17 -14.78 8.03
N ASN A 95 6.75 -15.54 9.05
CA ASN A 95 6.67 -15.04 10.42
C ASN A 95 7.91 -15.54 11.15
N ALA A 96 8.44 -14.66 12.01
CA ALA A 96 9.61 -14.77 12.89
C ALA A 96 10.99 -14.61 12.21
#